data_AF-A0A8T4E9T2-F1
#
_entry.id   AF-A0A8T4E9T2-F1
#
_cell.length_a   1.000
_cell.length_b   1.000
_cell.length_c   1.000
_cell.angle_alpha   90.00
_cell.angle_beta   90.00
_cell.angle_gamma   90.00
#
_symmetry.space_group_name_H-M   'P 1'
#
loop_
_entity.id
_entity.type
_entity.pdbx_description
1 polymer ?
#
loop_
_entity_poly.entity_id
_entity_poly.type
_entity_poly.pdbx_seq_one_letter_code
_entity_poly.pdbx_strand_id
1 'polypeptide(L)'
;MKKATIILIMLVIIGGFAVVLYQMHEINENTFDTGGRYDPSVLDYMGVIYANRSDIEGFNEGYSGSTACPWGFVHNGIDYFYFNNSDVIAAAPGLVEKIELHDWGLEAQHRYTISVEIRFNASVNLLYNFEPWTNSTDEQAQQVEMFNIEVGSWVTKGDVIAKFLHAGEGAHIHFGIYQDGEARDPTLYLSTDGYNELLEMIHDFHPTWEISYP
;
A
#
# COMPACT_ATOMS: atom_id res chain seq x y z
N MET A 1 -11.35 -57.35 -3.66
CA MET A 1 -10.33 -56.54 -2.95
C MET A 1 -10.76 -56.34 -1.51
N LYS A 2 -9.85 -56.49 -0.54
CA LYS A 2 -10.17 -56.27 0.88
C LYS A 2 -10.45 -54.77 1.09
N LYS A 3 -11.44 -54.42 1.93
CA LYS A 3 -11.85 -53.02 2.20
C LYS A 3 -10.66 -52.10 2.52
N ALA A 4 -9.64 -52.62 3.20
CA ALA A 4 -8.39 -51.91 3.50
C ALA A 4 -7.63 -51.42 2.25
N THR A 5 -7.64 -52.19 1.14
CA THR A 5 -6.96 -51.81 -0.11
C THR A 5 -7.67 -50.64 -0.80
N ILE A 6 -9.00 -50.58 -0.72
CA ILE A 6 -9.80 -49.48 -1.30
C ILE A 6 -9.57 -48.19 -0.50
N ILE A 7 -9.52 -48.28 0.82
CA ILE A 7 -9.25 -47.14 1.71
C ILE A 7 -7.85 -46.58 1.45
N LEU A 8 -6.84 -47.44 1.31
CA LEU A 8 -5.46 -47.01 1.04
C LEU A 8 -5.33 -46.28 -0.30
N ILE A 9 -5.99 -46.79 -1.35
CA ILE A 9 -6.00 -46.14 -2.68
C ILE A 9 -6.68 -44.77 -2.61
N MET A 10 -7.82 -44.65 -1.91
CA MET A 10 -8.49 -43.36 -1.76
C MET A 10 -7.64 -42.33 -0.99
N LEU A 11 -6.93 -42.75 0.06
CA LEU A 11 -6.03 -41.85 0.79
C LEU A 11 -4.86 -41.34 -0.06
N VAL A 12 -4.29 -42.19 -0.92
CA VAL A 12 -3.22 -41.77 -1.85
C VAL A 12 -3.74 -40.80 -2.91
N ILE A 13 -4.94 -41.04 -3.44
CA ILE A 13 -5.56 -40.15 -4.44
C ILE A 13 -5.88 -38.79 -3.82
N ILE A 14 -6.48 -38.77 -2.61
CA ILE A 14 -6.83 -37.52 -1.92
C ILE A 14 -5.56 -36.76 -1.51
N GLY A 15 -4.55 -37.45 -0.97
CA GLY A 15 -3.26 -36.84 -0.60
C GLY A 15 -2.52 -36.29 -1.81
N GLY A 16 -2.48 -37.03 -2.92
CA GLY A 16 -1.88 -36.56 -4.18
C GLY A 16 -2.62 -35.35 -4.77
N PHE A 17 -3.96 -35.34 -4.71
CA PHE A 17 -4.76 -34.22 -5.18
C PHE A 17 -4.55 -32.96 -4.33
N ALA A 18 -4.44 -33.10 -3.00
CA ALA A 18 -4.14 -31.98 -2.11
C ALA A 18 -2.75 -31.39 -2.36
N VAL A 19 -1.74 -32.21 -2.64
CA VAL A 19 -0.38 -31.73 -2.98
C VAL A 19 -0.38 -31.00 -4.32
N VAL A 20 -1.10 -31.50 -5.33
CA VAL A 20 -1.22 -30.83 -6.63
C VAL A 20 -1.95 -29.49 -6.49
N LEU A 21 -3.04 -29.43 -5.71
CA LEU A 21 -3.76 -28.18 -5.46
C LEU A 21 -2.90 -27.17 -4.70
N TYR A 22 -2.13 -27.62 -3.71
CA TYR A 22 -1.18 -26.77 -2.97
C TYR A 22 -0.10 -26.20 -3.90
N GLN A 23 0.49 -27.05 -4.75
CA GLN A 23 1.48 -26.61 -5.74
C GLN A 23 0.86 -25.67 -6.79
N MET A 24 -0.36 -25.92 -7.23
CA MET A 24 -1.06 -25.03 -8.17
C MET A 24 -1.38 -23.66 -7.54
N HIS A 25 -1.68 -23.61 -6.24
CA HIS A 25 -1.89 -22.36 -5.53
C HIS A 25 -0.60 -21.54 -5.41
N GLU A 26 0.51 -22.15 -4.99
CA GLU A 26 1.83 -21.47 -4.95
C GLU A 26 2.34 -21.06 -6.35
N ILE A 27 2.03 -21.82 -7.40
CA ILE A 27 2.39 -21.44 -8.78
C ILE A 27 1.58 -20.24 -9.25
N ASN A 28 0.30 -20.12 -8.87
CA ASN A 28 -0.56 -19.01 -9.27
C ASN A 28 -0.19 -17.69 -8.58
N GLU A 29 0.27 -17.74 -7.33
CA GLU A 29 0.78 -16.55 -6.63
C GLU A 29 2.09 -16.01 -7.26
N ASN A 30 2.86 -16.89 -7.91
CA ASN A 30 4.11 -16.56 -8.60
C ASN A 30 3.93 -16.03 -10.03
N THR A 31 2.73 -16.00 -10.59
CA THR A 31 2.49 -15.49 -11.95
C THR A 31 1.55 -14.31 -11.92
N PHE A 32 2.02 -13.19 -11.38
CA PHE A 32 1.36 -11.91 -11.61
C PHE A 32 1.49 -11.53 -13.09
N ASP A 33 0.35 -11.43 -13.79
CA ASP A 33 0.29 -11.10 -15.21
C ASP A 33 -0.37 -9.72 -15.40
N THR A 34 0.38 -8.77 -15.96
CA THR A 34 -0.13 -7.44 -16.26
C THR A 34 -1.11 -7.44 -17.44
N GLY A 35 -1.22 -8.53 -18.19
CA GLY A 35 -1.95 -8.58 -19.46
C GLY A 35 -1.40 -7.62 -20.50
N GLY A 36 -0.11 -7.27 -20.41
CA GLY A 36 0.54 -6.31 -21.29
C GLY A 36 0.25 -4.83 -20.98
N ARG A 37 -0.31 -4.53 -19.80
CA ARG A 37 -0.64 -3.14 -19.39
C ARG A 37 0.60 -2.30 -19.09
N TYR A 38 1.66 -2.92 -18.58
CA TYR A 38 2.96 -2.31 -18.31
C TYR A 38 4.03 -3.41 -18.15
N ASP A 39 5.30 -3.01 -18.08
CA ASP A 39 6.44 -3.88 -17.79
C ASP A 39 6.54 -4.12 -16.27
N PRO A 40 6.31 -5.36 -15.77
CA PRO A 40 6.35 -5.67 -14.35
C PRO A 40 7.74 -6.06 -13.85
N SER A 41 8.79 -6.01 -14.69
CA SER A 41 10.10 -6.57 -14.33
C SER A 41 10.78 -5.81 -13.19
N VAL A 42 10.74 -4.49 -13.22
CA VAL A 42 11.34 -3.60 -12.22
C VAL A 42 10.43 -2.38 -12.04
N LEU A 43 10.19 -2.01 -10.78
CA LEU A 43 9.59 -0.73 -10.45
C LEU A 43 10.71 0.26 -10.07
N ASP A 44 11.08 1.13 -11.00
CA ASP A 44 12.07 2.20 -10.82
C ASP A 44 11.55 3.56 -11.31
N TYR A 45 10.23 3.66 -11.51
CA TYR A 45 9.58 4.83 -12.09
C TYR A 45 8.39 5.34 -11.27
N MET A 46 8.34 5.03 -9.97
CA MET A 46 7.30 5.53 -9.07
C MET A 46 7.31 7.07 -8.99
N GLY A 47 6.13 7.67 -8.83
CA GLY A 47 5.95 9.10 -8.56
C GLY A 47 5.55 9.37 -7.10
N VAL A 48 5.10 10.59 -6.84
CA VAL A 48 4.42 10.96 -5.59
C VAL A 48 2.96 10.50 -5.61
N ILE A 49 2.28 10.57 -4.46
CA ILE A 49 0.87 10.15 -4.31
C ILE A 49 -0.13 11.31 -4.28
N TYR A 50 0.31 12.55 -4.50
CA TYR A 50 -0.53 13.74 -4.58
C TYR A 50 -0.57 14.29 -6.01
N ALA A 51 -1.72 14.86 -6.41
CA ALA A 51 -1.86 15.51 -7.70
C ALA A 51 -1.17 16.89 -7.75
N ASN A 52 -1.28 17.68 -6.66
CA ASN A 52 -0.64 18.98 -6.55
C ASN A 52 0.08 19.09 -5.21
N ARG A 53 1.28 19.68 -5.19
CA ARG A 53 2.02 19.91 -3.94
C ARG A 53 1.26 20.79 -2.95
N SER A 54 0.41 21.70 -3.43
CA SER A 54 -0.46 22.55 -2.62
C SER A 54 -1.54 21.78 -1.84
N ASP A 55 -1.75 20.51 -2.15
CA ASP A 55 -2.71 19.64 -1.48
C ASP A 55 -2.13 19.04 -0.17
N ILE A 56 -0.82 19.19 0.03
CA ILE A 56 -0.10 18.75 1.22
C ILE A 56 -0.12 19.86 2.29
N GLU A 57 -0.67 19.51 3.45
CA GLU A 57 -0.75 20.37 4.63
C GLU A 57 0.53 20.34 5.48
N GLY A 58 1.22 19.20 5.48
CA GLY A 58 2.42 19.01 6.29
C GLY A 58 3.22 17.75 5.93
N PHE A 59 4.38 17.64 6.56
CA PHE A 59 5.23 16.46 6.50
C PHE A 59 5.86 16.24 7.86
N ASN A 60 5.65 15.07 8.46
CA ASN A 60 6.15 14.78 9.81
C ASN A 60 7.10 13.57 9.82
N GLU A 61 6.86 12.56 8.98
CA GLU A 61 7.67 11.34 8.93
C GLU A 61 7.91 10.82 7.50
N GLY A 62 9.18 10.53 7.20
CA GLY A 62 9.60 9.75 6.03
C GLY A 62 9.98 8.32 6.40
N TYR A 63 10.69 7.61 5.53
CA TYR A 63 11.13 6.25 5.84
C TYR A 63 12.35 6.26 6.76
N SER A 64 12.39 5.38 7.77
CA SER A 64 13.57 5.15 8.61
C SER A 64 13.76 3.69 8.97
N GLY A 65 14.98 3.18 8.76
CA GLY A 65 15.40 1.85 9.24
C GLY A 65 15.82 1.83 10.71
N SER A 66 16.04 2.99 11.33
CA SER A 66 16.46 3.13 12.73
C SER A 66 15.86 4.36 13.41
N THR A 67 16.25 4.61 14.66
CA THR A 67 15.89 5.84 15.40
C THR A 67 16.78 7.03 15.07
N ALA A 68 17.75 6.88 14.16
CA ALA A 68 18.69 7.93 13.75
C ALA A 68 18.10 8.82 12.64
N CYS A 69 16.93 9.39 12.91
CA CYS A 69 16.12 10.18 12.00
C CYS A 69 15.46 11.35 12.76
N PRO A 70 14.93 12.38 12.07
CA PRO A 70 14.34 13.55 12.74
C PRO A 70 13.16 13.24 13.67
N TRP A 71 12.36 12.20 13.37
CA TRP A 71 11.21 11.80 14.19
C TRP A 71 11.57 10.79 15.31
N GLY A 72 12.78 10.22 15.30
CA GLY A 72 13.32 9.46 16.44
C GLY A 72 12.79 8.03 16.61
N PHE A 73 12.08 7.47 15.64
CA PHE A 73 11.61 6.08 15.65
C PHE A 73 11.71 5.43 14.26
N VAL A 74 11.60 4.10 14.20
CA VAL A 74 11.56 3.34 12.94
C VAL A 74 10.22 3.55 12.27
N HIS A 75 10.23 3.98 11.01
CA HIS A 75 9.02 4.25 10.23
C HIS A 75 9.15 3.59 8.85
N ASN A 76 8.20 2.72 8.51
CA ASN A 76 8.28 1.80 7.39
C ASN A 76 7.63 2.34 6.10
N GLY A 77 7.39 3.64 6.03
CA GLY A 77 6.72 4.30 4.91
C GLY A 77 6.97 5.81 4.92
N ILE A 78 6.09 6.55 4.27
CA ILE A 78 6.08 8.01 4.21
C ILE A 78 4.68 8.48 4.58
N ASP A 79 4.58 9.43 5.49
CA ASP A 79 3.30 9.98 5.93
C ASP A 79 3.02 11.31 5.22
N TYR A 80 1.96 11.30 4.41
CA TYR A 80 1.50 12.48 3.67
C TYR A 80 0.31 13.09 4.40
N PHE A 81 0.48 14.29 4.95
CA PHE A 81 -0.60 15.04 5.60
C PHE A 81 -1.28 15.91 4.55
N TYR A 82 -2.53 15.61 4.25
CA TYR A 82 -3.29 16.27 3.18
C TYR A 82 -4.35 17.21 3.75
N PHE A 83 -4.60 18.29 3.02
CA PHE A 83 -5.85 19.03 3.20
C PHE A 83 -7.07 18.14 2.88
N ASN A 84 -8.20 18.44 3.51
CA ASN A 84 -9.43 17.69 3.27
C ASN A 84 -9.85 17.75 1.80
N ASN A 85 -10.36 16.64 1.27
CA ASN A 85 -10.86 16.48 -0.10
C ASN A 85 -9.79 16.66 -1.22
N SER A 86 -8.52 16.53 -0.85
CA SER A 86 -7.39 16.45 -1.79
C SER A 86 -7.41 15.16 -2.61
N ASP A 87 -6.91 15.22 -3.84
CA ASP A 87 -6.75 14.05 -4.70
C ASP A 87 -5.55 13.20 -4.28
N VAL A 88 -5.79 11.90 -4.15
CA VAL A 88 -4.76 10.88 -3.94
C VAL A 88 -4.62 10.10 -5.24
N ILE A 89 -3.41 10.03 -5.76
CA ILE A 89 -3.10 9.40 -7.05
C ILE A 89 -2.25 8.14 -6.87
N ALA A 90 -2.37 7.21 -7.80
CA ALA A 90 -1.52 6.03 -7.85
C ALA A 90 -0.07 6.42 -8.21
N ALA A 91 0.88 6.05 -7.35
CA ALA A 91 2.31 6.32 -7.57
C ALA A 91 2.92 5.52 -8.73
N ALA A 92 2.32 4.37 -9.07
CA ALA A 92 2.76 3.42 -10.08
C ALA A 92 1.54 2.68 -10.66
N PRO A 93 1.64 2.07 -11.85
CA PRO A 93 0.58 1.19 -12.35
C PRO A 93 0.47 -0.07 -11.50
N GLY A 94 -0.71 -0.68 -11.44
CA GLY A 94 -0.90 -1.92 -10.70
C GLY A 94 -2.34 -2.40 -10.64
N LEU A 95 -2.51 -3.57 -10.03
CA LEU A 95 -3.81 -4.17 -9.72
C LEU A 95 -4.18 -3.83 -8.27
N VAL A 96 -5.36 -3.26 -8.06
CA VAL A 96 -5.92 -3.09 -6.71
C VAL A 96 -6.31 -4.47 -6.21
N GLU A 97 -5.50 -5.07 -5.33
CA GLU A 97 -5.75 -6.41 -4.79
C GLU A 97 -6.62 -6.37 -3.53
N LYS A 98 -6.56 -5.26 -2.79
CA LYS A 98 -7.19 -5.17 -1.49
C LYS A 98 -7.63 -3.73 -1.18
N ILE A 99 -8.83 -3.62 -0.61
CA ILE A 99 -9.34 -2.45 0.08
C ILE A 99 -9.92 -2.98 1.39
N GLU A 100 -9.25 -2.76 2.52
CA GLU A 100 -9.61 -3.33 3.80
C GLU A 100 -9.79 -2.24 4.86
N LEU A 101 -10.97 -2.22 5.48
CA LEU A 101 -11.20 -1.44 6.68
C LEU A 101 -10.66 -2.19 7.90
N HIS A 102 -9.80 -1.53 8.68
CA HIS A 102 -9.37 -1.98 9.99
C HIS A 102 -10.09 -1.20 11.07
N ASP A 103 -10.56 -1.92 12.09
CA ASP A 103 -11.13 -1.38 13.33
C ASP A 103 -10.25 -1.83 14.50
N TRP A 104 -9.45 -0.91 15.02
CA TRP A 104 -8.52 -1.13 16.13
C TRP A 104 -9.20 -1.17 17.52
N GLY A 105 -10.53 -1.04 17.57
CA GLY A 105 -11.34 -1.08 18.78
C GLY A 105 -11.59 0.28 19.42
N LEU A 106 -12.53 0.31 20.37
CA LEU A 106 -13.05 1.54 20.99
C LEU A 106 -12.02 2.34 21.81
N GLU A 107 -10.95 1.68 22.26
CA GLU A 107 -9.90 2.31 23.07
C GLU A 107 -8.78 2.92 22.22
N ALA A 108 -8.79 2.69 20.91
CA ALA A 108 -7.81 3.28 20.00
C ALA A 108 -8.10 4.77 19.79
N GLN A 109 -7.04 5.58 19.73
CA GLN A 109 -7.15 7.01 19.45
C GLN A 109 -7.52 7.29 17.97
N HIS A 110 -7.07 6.40 17.07
CA HIS A 110 -7.36 6.40 15.63
C HIS A 110 -7.98 5.06 15.21
N ARG A 111 -9.20 4.76 15.71
CA ARG A 111 -9.81 3.44 15.59
C ARG A 111 -9.88 2.91 14.16
N TYR A 112 -10.13 3.77 13.19
CA TYR A 112 -10.37 3.35 11.81
C TYR A 112 -9.23 3.73 10.88
N THR A 113 -8.74 2.73 10.14
CA THR A 113 -7.84 2.92 8.99
C THR A 113 -8.37 2.12 7.81
N ILE A 114 -8.14 2.59 6.58
CA ILE A 114 -8.50 1.86 5.38
C ILE A 114 -7.26 1.63 4.54
N SER A 115 -6.87 0.37 4.40
CA SER A 115 -5.70 -0.06 3.64
C SER A 115 -6.09 -0.33 2.19
N VAL A 116 -5.44 0.33 1.24
CA VAL A 116 -5.50 0.01 -0.18
C VAL A 116 -4.15 -0.58 -0.60
N GLU A 117 -4.15 -1.83 -1.08
CA GLU A 117 -2.95 -2.49 -1.60
C GLU A 117 -3.04 -2.58 -3.13
N ILE A 118 -2.04 -2.01 -3.80
CA ILE A 118 -1.90 -2.02 -5.26
C ILE A 118 -0.66 -2.84 -5.62
N ARG A 119 -0.87 -4.00 -6.23
CA ARG A 119 0.20 -4.89 -6.65
C ARG A 119 0.79 -4.45 -7.98
N PHE A 120 2.10 -4.22 -7.98
CA PHE A 120 2.86 -3.89 -9.19
C PHE A 120 3.33 -5.14 -9.92
N ASN A 121 3.88 -6.12 -9.21
CA ASN A 121 4.36 -7.38 -9.80
C ASN A 121 4.27 -8.54 -8.80
N ALA A 122 4.92 -9.67 -9.09
CA ALA A 122 4.84 -10.85 -8.24
C ALA A 122 5.30 -10.59 -6.79
N SER A 123 6.25 -9.67 -6.58
CA SER A 123 6.88 -9.42 -5.29
C SER A 123 6.61 -8.03 -4.71
N VAL A 124 6.24 -7.03 -5.51
CA VAL A 124 6.13 -5.63 -5.10
C VAL A 124 4.68 -5.18 -4.96
N ASN A 125 4.34 -4.68 -3.78
CA ASN A 125 3.05 -4.06 -3.45
C ASN A 125 3.26 -2.63 -2.93
N LEU A 126 2.33 -1.74 -3.31
CA LEU A 126 2.23 -0.39 -2.80
C LEU A 126 1.05 -0.34 -1.83
N LEU A 127 1.31 0.08 -0.59
CA LEU A 127 0.32 0.23 0.46
C LEU A 127 -0.04 1.70 0.63
N TYR A 128 -1.35 2.00 0.62
CA TYR A 128 -1.91 3.30 0.95
C TYR A 128 -2.84 3.10 2.15
N ASN A 129 -2.37 3.42 3.34
CA ASN A 129 -3.18 3.40 4.54
C ASN A 129 -3.79 4.78 4.76
N PHE A 130 -5.09 4.88 4.52
CA PHE A 130 -5.87 6.08 4.82
C PHE A 130 -6.16 6.08 6.32
N GLU A 131 -5.56 7.02 7.04
CA GLU A 131 -5.73 7.20 8.47
C GLU A 131 -6.47 8.52 8.76
N PRO A 132 -7.81 8.56 8.64
CA PRO A 132 -8.59 9.78 8.88
C PRO A 132 -8.54 10.26 10.34
N TRP A 133 -7.93 9.49 11.25
CA TRP A 133 -7.79 9.83 12.67
C TRP A 133 -9.13 10.09 13.36
N THR A 134 -10.03 9.11 13.23
CA THR A 134 -11.39 9.17 13.76
C THR A 134 -11.81 7.92 14.51
N ASN A 135 -12.76 8.12 15.43
CA ASN A 135 -13.53 7.07 16.11
C ASN A 135 -15.01 7.03 15.67
N SER A 136 -15.39 7.86 14.69
CA SER A 136 -16.73 7.94 14.12
C SER A 136 -16.91 6.92 12.99
N THR A 137 -17.95 6.09 13.10
CA THR A 137 -18.36 5.18 12.02
C THR A 137 -18.83 5.93 10.77
N ASP A 138 -19.38 7.14 10.95
CA ASP A 138 -19.90 7.94 9.83
C ASP A 138 -18.74 8.51 8.99
N GLU A 139 -17.67 8.98 9.64
CA GLU A 139 -16.48 9.48 8.95
C GLU A 139 -15.69 8.34 8.30
N GLN A 140 -15.64 7.17 8.95
CA GLN A 140 -15.10 5.95 8.36
C GLN A 140 -15.87 5.51 7.11
N ALA A 141 -17.21 5.57 7.13
CA ALA A 141 -18.03 5.29 5.95
C ALA A 141 -17.81 6.33 4.85
N GLN A 142 -17.69 7.61 5.22
CA GLN A 142 -17.39 8.70 4.29
C GLN A 142 -16.06 8.49 3.58
N GLN A 143 -14.99 8.11 4.28
CA GLN A 143 -13.69 7.84 3.64
C GLN A 143 -13.78 6.68 2.64
N VAL A 144 -14.61 5.66 2.91
CA VAL A 144 -14.86 4.55 1.97
C VAL A 144 -15.61 5.03 0.71
N GLU A 145 -16.60 5.90 0.86
CA GLU A 145 -17.34 6.51 -0.26
C GLU A 145 -16.47 7.44 -1.13
N MET A 146 -15.33 7.88 -0.60
CA MET A 146 -14.37 8.75 -1.29
C MET A 146 -13.36 8.00 -2.18
N PHE A 147 -13.43 6.66 -2.24
CA PHE A 147 -12.64 5.87 -3.19
C PHE A 147 -13.25 5.88 -4.60
N ASN A 148 -12.39 5.98 -5.61
CA ASN A 148 -12.75 5.90 -7.03
C ASN A 148 -12.23 4.61 -7.69
N ILE A 149 -11.98 3.59 -6.87
CA ILE A 149 -11.44 2.29 -7.26
C ILE A 149 -12.18 1.18 -6.52
N GLU A 150 -12.10 -0.03 -7.08
CA GLU A 150 -12.57 -1.26 -6.44
C GLU A 150 -11.52 -2.37 -6.59
N VAL A 151 -11.55 -3.36 -5.70
CA VAL A 151 -10.70 -4.55 -5.81
C VAL A 151 -10.89 -5.21 -7.18
N GLY A 152 -9.78 -5.53 -7.84
CA GLY A 152 -9.73 -6.04 -9.21
C GLY A 152 -9.53 -4.97 -10.29
N SER A 153 -9.60 -3.68 -9.92
CA SER A 153 -9.32 -2.57 -10.84
C SER A 153 -7.84 -2.47 -11.17
N TRP A 154 -7.52 -2.16 -12.42
CA TRP A 154 -6.17 -1.76 -12.81
C TRP A 154 -6.07 -0.24 -12.78
N VAL A 155 -4.99 0.27 -12.19
CA VAL A 155 -4.65 1.70 -12.20
C VAL A 155 -3.37 1.93 -12.98
N THR A 156 -3.21 3.16 -13.46
CA THR A 156 -2.00 3.68 -14.05
C THR A 156 -1.40 4.77 -13.16
N LYS A 157 -0.09 5.02 -13.29
CA LYS A 157 0.58 6.09 -12.55
C LYS A 157 -0.12 7.43 -12.82
N GLY A 158 -0.55 8.12 -11.77
CA GLY A 158 -1.25 9.40 -11.85
C GLY A 158 -2.78 9.31 -11.84
N ASP A 159 -3.37 8.11 -11.94
CA ASP A 159 -4.82 7.96 -11.80
C ASP A 159 -5.25 8.35 -10.38
N VAL A 160 -6.32 9.15 -10.27
CA VAL A 160 -6.95 9.48 -8.98
C VAL A 160 -7.65 8.24 -8.44
N ILE A 161 -7.15 7.72 -7.32
CA ILE A 161 -7.67 6.52 -6.66
C ILE A 161 -8.64 6.87 -5.54
N ALA A 162 -8.52 8.05 -4.93
CA ALA A 162 -9.35 8.47 -3.82
C ALA A 162 -9.36 9.99 -3.65
N LYS A 163 -10.32 10.46 -2.86
CA LYS A 163 -10.20 11.70 -2.11
C LYS A 163 -9.78 11.40 -0.66
N PHE A 164 -9.01 12.30 -0.07
CA PHE A 164 -8.61 12.19 1.34
C PHE A 164 -9.64 12.84 2.29
N LEU A 165 -9.99 12.16 3.37
CA LEU A 165 -10.79 12.71 4.47
C LEU A 165 -9.88 13.14 5.64
N HIS A 166 -9.80 14.44 5.87
CA HIS A 166 -9.11 15.00 7.04
C HIS A 166 -10.13 15.16 8.20
N ALA A 167 -10.30 14.13 9.02
CA ALA A 167 -11.26 14.14 10.13
C ALA A 167 -10.66 14.52 11.50
N GLY A 168 -9.39 14.15 11.77
CA GLY A 168 -8.67 14.50 12.98
C GLY A 168 -7.30 15.14 12.72
N GLU A 169 -6.70 15.79 13.73
CA GLU A 169 -5.44 16.53 13.59
C GLU A 169 -4.24 15.67 13.16
N GLY A 170 -4.28 14.37 13.44
CA GLY A 170 -3.23 13.43 13.02
C GLY A 170 -3.52 12.77 11.68
N ALA A 171 -4.55 13.20 10.94
CA ALA A 171 -4.98 12.48 9.76
C ALA A 171 -3.97 12.61 8.62
N HIS A 172 -3.59 11.46 8.06
CA HIS A 172 -2.59 11.36 6.99
C HIS A 172 -2.82 10.11 6.16
N ILE A 173 -2.01 9.95 5.11
CA ILE A 173 -1.88 8.69 4.38
C ILE A 173 -0.49 8.14 4.65
N HIS A 174 -0.43 6.97 5.29
CA HIS A 174 0.79 6.21 5.39
C HIS A 174 1.01 5.43 4.09
N PHE A 175 2.07 5.78 3.36
CA PHE A 175 2.42 5.17 2.10
C PHE A 175 3.67 4.30 2.23
N GLY A 176 3.52 2.99 1.98
CA GLY A 176 4.59 2.01 2.12
C GLY A 176 4.85 1.21 0.85
N ILE A 177 6.10 0.80 0.65
CA ILE A 177 6.49 -0.15 -0.40
C ILE A 177 6.91 -1.45 0.26
N TYR A 178 6.28 -2.55 -0.16
CA TYR A 178 6.57 -3.87 0.34
C TYR A 178 7.10 -4.73 -0.79
N GLN A 179 8.25 -5.35 -0.58
CA GLN A 179 8.82 -6.33 -1.51
C GLN A 179 9.00 -7.65 -0.77
N ASP A 180 8.41 -8.71 -1.31
CA ASP A 180 8.43 -10.05 -0.71
C ASP A 180 7.87 -10.06 0.72
N GLY A 181 6.89 -9.18 0.99
CA GLY A 181 6.24 -9.02 2.29
C GLY A 181 6.98 -8.13 3.29
N GLU A 182 8.18 -7.65 2.96
CA GLU A 182 9.00 -6.80 3.83
C GLU A 182 8.94 -5.34 3.38
N ALA A 183 8.85 -4.41 4.35
CA ALA A 183 8.90 -2.98 4.04
C ALA A 183 10.28 -2.58 3.50
N ARG A 184 10.28 -1.70 2.50
CA ARG A 184 11.48 -1.24 1.80
C ARG A 184 11.51 0.26 1.72
N ASP A 185 12.72 0.82 1.69
CA ASP A 185 12.96 2.23 1.43
C ASP A 185 12.31 2.64 0.09
N PRO A 186 11.30 3.53 0.09
CA PRO A 186 10.60 3.94 -1.12
C PRO A 186 11.51 4.59 -2.17
N THR A 187 12.65 5.17 -1.77
CA THR A 187 13.59 5.82 -2.69
C THR A 187 14.22 4.85 -3.70
N LEU A 188 14.23 3.55 -3.39
CA LEU A 188 14.70 2.51 -4.31
C LEU A 188 13.80 2.32 -5.54
N TYR A 189 12.57 2.81 -5.48
CA TYR A 189 11.52 2.59 -6.50
C TYR A 189 11.11 3.87 -7.23
N LEU A 190 11.55 5.04 -6.75
CA LEU A 190 11.23 6.35 -7.32
C LEU A 190 11.94 6.56 -8.66
N SER A 191 11.19 7.14 -9.61
CA SER A 191 11.81 7.84 -10.74
C SER A 191 12.67 9.01 -10.25
N THR A 192 13.62 9.48 -11.06
CA THR A 192 14.38 10.71 -10.75
C THR A 192 13.45 11.90 -10.51
N ASP A 193 12.42 12.07 -11.33
CA ASP A 193 11.44 13.16 -11.17
C ASP A 193 10.60 12.98 -9.89
N GLY A 194 10.17 11.75 -9.58
CA GLY A 194 9.44 11.44 -8.35
C GLY A 194 10.27 11.68 -7.10
N TYR A 195 11.57 11.34 -7.13
CA TYR A 195 12.52 11.63 -6.05
C TYR A 195 12.67 13.13 -5.84
N ASN A 196 12.92 13.89 -6.90
CA ASN A 196 13.11 15.34 -6.80
C ASN A 196 11.83 16.03 -6.31
N GLU A 197 10.67 15.69 -6.85
CA GLU A 197 9.38 16.26 -6.42
C GLU A 197 9.10 15.97 -4.94
N LEU A 198 9.35 14.73 -4.49
CA LEU A 198 9.15 14.37 -3.09
C LEU A 198 10.12 15.11 -2.17
N LEU A 199 11.40 15.19 -2.53
CA LEU A 199 12.41 15.90 -1.74
C LEU A 199 12.10 17.39 -1.65
N GLU A 200 11.72 18.02 -2.77
CA GLU A 200 11.32 19.42 -2.79
C GLU A 200 10.09 19.69 -1.91
N MET A 201 9.08 18.80 -1.95
CA MET A 201 7.92 18.91 -1.05
C MET A 201 8.33 18.80 0.42
N ILE A 202 9.20 17.86 0.77
CA ILE A 202 9.71 17.76 2.14
C ILE A 202 10.44 19.05 2.54
N HIS A 203 11.24 19.64 1.63
CA HIS A 203 12.00 20.86 1.91
C HIS A 203 11.14 22.11 2.06
N ASP A 204 9.91 22.11 1.53
CA ASP A 204 8.95 23.18 1.80
C ASP A 204 8.56 23.26 3.29
N PHE A 205 8.64 22.14 4.03
CA PHE A 205 8.38 22.06 5.47
C PHE A 205 9.65 21.96 6.31
N HIS A 206 10.63 21.19 5.84
CA HIS A 206 11.86 20.84 6.54
C HIS A 206 13.08 20.93 5.60
N PRO A 207 13.70 22.11 5.45
CA PRO A 207 14.72 22.37 4.42
C PRO A 207 16.01 21.53 4.47
N THR A 208 16.21 20.72 5.52
CA THR A 208 17.41 19.91 5.72
C THR A 208 17.09 18.42 5.87
N TRP A 209 15.84 18.03 5.67
CA TRP A 209 15.45 16.63 5.81
C TRP A 209 15.70 15.88 4.49
N GLU A 210 15.91 14.58 4.60
CA GLU A 210 16.00 13.65 3.49
C GLU A 210 14.71 12.82 3.43
N ILE A 211 14.44 12.17 2.30
CA ILE A 211 13.27 11.29 2.15
C ILE A 211 13.37 10.07 3.08
N SER A 212 14.58 9.50 3.18
CA SER A 212 14.84 8.24 3.88
C SER A 212 16.09 8.31 4.75
N TYR A 213 16.02 7.66 5.90
CA TYR A 213 17.10 7.54 6.88
C TYR A 213 17.43 6.05 7.15
N PRO A 214 18.70 5.72 7.41
CA PRO A 214 19.12 4.34 7.71
C PRO A 214 18.57 3.82 9.04
#